data_AF-A0A842T9I1-F1
#
_entry.id   AF-A0A842T9I1-F1
#
_cell.length_a   1.000
_cell.length_b   1.000
_cell.length_c   1.000
_cell.angle_alpha   90.00
_cell.angle_beta   90.00
_cell.angle_gamma   90.00
#
_symmetry.space_group_name_H-M   'P 1'
#
loop_
_entity.id
_entity.type
_entity.pdbx_description
1 polymer ?
#
loop_
_entity_poly.entity_id
_entity_poly.type
_entity_poly.pdbx_seq_one_letter_code
_entity_poly.pdbx_strand_id
1 'polypeptide(L)'
;MVSEKDLRFECKRCGRCCSDEKTIVNLTYNDILRIKEALDLNLDEINHILGFYIFDQEPTEEDKKKMVISPIETERGLAFVGLRKRSDGTCYFYDQKEKKCLIYNARPNFCRTFPFSFEVKDVEKDQERKESLVMMKYTEKGRQYCPGIGKDNPLINKKNWLEVGKKTIEDLNKNYFIFKKWNEKIKNGEVEPSAKNFLRMILELKE
;
A
#
# COMPACT_ATOMS: atom_id res chain seq x y z
N MET A 1 20.22 12.45 11.48
CA MET A 1 19.03 12.31 10.61
C MET A 1 19.28 13.06 9.32
N VAL A 2 18.95 12.50 8.15
CA VAL A 2 19.10 13.19 6.85
C VAL A 2 17.98 14.22 6.72
N SER A 3 18.31 15.48 6.44
CA SER A 3 17.32 16.52 6.16
C SER A 3 16.52 16.16 4.90
N GLU A 4 15.23 16.48 4.86
CA GLU A 4 14.40 16.22 3.65
C GLU A 4 14.98 16.86 2.38
N LYS A 5 15.76 17.93 2.53
CA LYS A 5 16.43 18.63 1.43
C LYS A 5 17.59 17.84 0.84
N ASP A 6 18.10 16.83 1.55
CA ASP A 6 19.27 16.03 1.17
C ASP A 6 18.89 14.61 0.74
N LEU A 7 17.60 14.33 0.57
CA LEU A 7 17.13 13.04 0.09
C LEU A 7 17.54 12.83 -1.37
N ARG A 8 18.16 11.67 -1.63
CA ARG A 8 18.71 11.26 -2.92
C ARG A 8 18.17 9.89 -3.27
N PHE A 9 17.49 9.80 -4.40
CA PHE A 9 16.89 8.54 -4.81
C PHE A 9 16.67 8.45 -6.31
N GLU A 10 16.99 7.29 -6.87
CA GLU A 10 16.53 6.87 -8.20
C GLU A 10 16.15 5.38 -8.18
N CYS A 11 14.95 5.04 -8.67
CA CYS A 11 14.54 3.65 -8.76
C CYS A 11 15.33 2.92 -9.85
N LYS A 12 16.27 2.06 -9.45
CA LYS A 12 17.07 1.24 -10.38
C LYS A 12 16.33 0.04 -10.98
N ARG A 13 15.02 -0.09 -10.70
CA ARG A 13 14.19 -1.26 -11.06
C ARG A 13 14.85 -2.61 -10.70
N CYS A 14 15.60 -2.63 -9.59
CA CYS A 14 16.47 -3.73 -9.22
C CYS A 14 15.75 -5.01 -8.72
N GLY A 15 14.43 -4.98 -8.52
CA GLY A 15 13.66 -6.12 -8.04
C GLY A 15 13.80 -6.47 -6.55
N ARG A 16 14.66 -5.78 -5.77
CA ARG A 16 14.86 -6.11 -4.34
C ARG A 16 13.61 -5.97 -3.49
N CYS A 17 12.81 -4.92 -3.66
CA CYS A 17 11.53 -4.80 -2.95
C CYS A 17 10.50 -5.84 -3.41
N CYS A 18 10.55 -6.25 -4.68
CA CYS A 18 9.67 -7.28 -5.22
C CYS A 18 10.04 -8.70 -4.77
N SER A 19 11.29 -8.90 -4.38
CA SER A 19 11.84 -10.20 -3.95
C SER A 19 12.04 -10.30 -2.44
N ASP A 20 11.68 -9.27 -1.67
CA ASP A 20 11.74 -9.33 -0.20
C ASP A 20 10.61 -10.23 0.33
N GLU A 21 10.97 -11.42 0.78
CA GLU A 21 10.05 -12.43 1.32
C GLU A 21 9.23 -11.89 2.50
N LYS A 22 9.79 -10.95 3.27
CA LYS A 22 9.16 -10.42 4.49
C LYS A 22 8.24 -9.23 4.23
N THR A 23 8.16 -8.74 2.99
CA THR A 23 7.32 -7.59 2.65
C THR A 23 6.06 -8.06 1.94
N ILE A 24 4.91 -7.78 2.55
CA ILE A 24 3.61 -7.81 1.91
C ILE A 24 3.32 -6.40 1.39
N VAL A 25 2.97 -6.29 0.11
CA VAL A 25 2.51 -5.02 -0.47
C VAL A 25 1.01 -4.96 -0.23
N ASN A 26 0.59 -4.30 0.85
CA ASN A 26 -0.83 -4.08 1.12
C ASN A 26 -1.47 -3.24 0.01
N LEU A 27 -2.77 -3.43 -0.21
CA LEU A 27 -3.51 -2.70 -1.23
C LEU A 27 -4.61 -1.86 -0.61
N THR A 28 -4.80 -0.67 -1.17
CA THR A 28 -6.06 0.07 -1.03
C THR A 28 -7.10 -0.41 -2.04
N TYR A 29 -8.36 -0.03 -1.85
CA TYR A 29 -9.42 -0.25 -2.84
C TYR A 29 -9.05 0.32 -4.22
N ASN A 30 -8.43 1.49 -4.27
CA ASN A 30 -8.02 2.15 -5.50
C ASN A 30 -6.80 1.46 -6.13
N ASP A 31 -5.91 0.86 -5.33
CA ASP A 31 -4.88 -0.01 -5.88
C ASP A 31 -5.49 -1.23 -6.59
N ILE A 32 -6.54 -1.83 -6.02
CA ILE A 32 -7.26 -2.97 -6.62
C ILE A 32 -7.92 -2.54 -7.93
N LEU A 33 -8.68 -1.44 -7.92
CA LEU A 33 -9.34 -0.91 -9.13
C LEU A 33 -8.33 -0.58 -10.23
N ARG A 34 -7.24 0.12 -9.89
CA ARG A 34 -6.20 0.49 -10.84
C ARG A 34 -5.52 -0.71 -11.48
N ILE A 35 -5.25 -1.77 -10.72
CA ILE A 35 -4.67 -3.01 -11.27
C ILE A 35 -5.70 -3.71 -12.17
N LYS A 36 -6.95 -3.78 -11.73
CA LYS A 36 -8.06 -4.38 -12.49
C LYS A 36 -8.28 -3.69 -13.83
N GLU A 37 -8.24 -2.36 -13.88
CA GLU A 37 -8.36 -1.59 -15.11
C GLU A 37 -7.14 -1.73 -16.03
N ALA A 38 -5.93 -1.59 -15.47
CA ALA A 38 -4.71 -1.63 -16.27
C ALA A 38 -4.44 -2.99 -16.92
N LEU A 39 -4.99 -4.07 -16.36
CA LEU A 39 -4.85 -5.43 -16.84
C LEU A 39 -6.14 -6.01 -17.42
N ASP A 40 -7.22 -5.23 -17.44
CA ASP A 40 -8.57 -5.66 -17.87
C ASP A 40 -9.03 -6.97 -17.24
N LEU A 41 -8.95 -7.05 -15.90
CA LEU A 41 -9.24 -8.28 -15.16
C LEU A 41 -10.71 -8.41 -14.79
N ASN A 42 -11.21 -9.65 -14.80
CA ASN A 42 -12.47 -10.01 -14.17
C ASN A 42 -12.31 -10.34 -12.66
N LEU A 43 -13.43 -10.64 -12.00
CA LEU A 43 -13.47 -10.92 -10.55
C LEU A 43 -12.61 -12.14 -10.13
N ASP A 44 -12.56 -13.18 -10.95
CA ASP A 44 -11.80 -14.39 -10.61
C ASP A 44 -10.30 -14.17 -10.81
N GLU A 45 -9.91 -13.44 -11.85
CA GLU A 45 -8.51 -13.08 -12.12
C GLU A 45 -7.96 -12.12 -11.06
N ILE A 46 -8.73 -11.07 -10.67
CA ILE A 46 -8.31 -10.19 -9.58
C ILE A 46 -8.18 -10.98 -8.27
N ASN A 47 -9.11 -11.90 -7.98
CA ASN A 47 -9.01 -12.75 -6.79
C ASN A 47 -7.77 -13.67 -6.84
N HIS A 48 -7.36 -14.13 -8.03
CA HIS A 48 -6.18 -14.97 -8.20
C HIS A 48 -4.86 -14.25 -7.91
N ILE A 49 -4.73 -12.98 -8.31
CA ILE A 49 -3.49 -12.19 -8.18
C ILE A 49 -3.34 -11.51 -6.82
N LEU A 50 -4.39 -11.52 -6.00
CA LEU A 50 -4.39 -10.96 -4.66
C LEU A 50 -4.17 -12.05 -3.60
N GLY A 51 -3.56 -11.65 -2.49
CA GLY A 51 -3.40 -12.46 -1.30
C GLY A 51 -4.19 -11.86 -0.14
N PHE A 52 -4.88 -12.74 0.61
CA PHE A 52 -5.54 -12.41 1.87
C PHE A 52 -4.74 -13.05 2.99
N TYR A 53 -3.92 -12.23 3.66
CA TYR A 53 -2.95 -12.68 4.65
C TYR A 53 -3.60 -12.63 6.04
N ILE A 54 -3.94 -13.82 6.55
CA ILE A 54 -4.65 -14.01 7.81
C ILE A 54 -3.73 -13.73 9.00
N PHE A 55 -4.27 -13.15 10.06
CA PHE A 55 -3.53 -12.98 11.31
C PHE A 55 -3.48 -14.29 12.09
N ASP A 56 -2.30 -14.66 12.58
CA ASP A 56 -2.15 -15.80 13.51
C ASP A 56 -2.87 -15.54 14.84
N GLN A 57 -2.92 -14.27 15.26
CA GLN A 57 -3.64 -13.79 16.43
C GLN A 57 -4.37 -12.51 16.07
N GLU A 58 -5.67 -12.43 16.39
CA GLU A 58 -6.46 -11.25 16.07
C GLU A 58 -5.87 -10.00 16.73
N PRO A 59 -5.69 -8.91 15.98
CA PRO A 59 -5.15 -7.67 16.52
C PRO A 59 -6.15 -7.03 17.48
N THR A 60 -5.63 -6.48 18.58
CA THR A 60 -6.45 -5.70 19.51
C THR A 60 -6.96 -4.42 18.85
N GLU A 61 -7.95 -3.77 19.44
CA GLU A 61 -8.42 -2.45 18.97
C GLU A 61 -7.29 -1.40 18.99
N GLU A 62 -6.33 -1.52 19.91
CA GLU A 62 -5.19 -0.62 19.97
C GLU A 62 -4.16 -0.92 18.88
N ASP A 63 -3.99 -2.19 18.50
CA ASP A 63 -3.16 -2.57 17.35
C ASP A 63 -3.77 -2.06 16.05
N LYS A 64 -5.09 -2.24 15.87
CA LYS A 64 -5.84 -1.76 14.69
C LYS A 64 -5.67 -0.26 14.46
N LYS A 65 -5.64 0.56 15.53
CA LYS A 65 -5.41 2.02 15.42
C LYS A 65 -4.01 2.39 14.93
N LYS A 66 -3.02 1.52 15.11
CA LYS A 66 -1.63 1.74 14.70
C LYS A 66 -1.34 1.20 13.30
N MET A 67 -2.27 0.43 12.73
CA MET A 67 -2.12 -0.13 11.39
C MET A 67 -2.30 0.94 10.33
N VAL A 68 -1.43 0.91 9.32
CA VAL A 68 -1.52 1.82 8.16
C VAL A 68 -2.75 1.49 7.30
N ILE A 69 -3.12 0.21 7.22
CA ILE A 69 -4.32 -0.27 6.55
C ILE A 69 -5.09 -1.12 7.55
N SER A 70 -6.39 -0.89 7.67
CA SER A 70 -7.27 -1.73 8.48
C SER A 70 -7.37 -3.14 7.91
N PRO A 71 -7.49 -4.17 8.75
CA PRO A 71 -7.83 -5.50 8.26
C PRO A 71 -9.28 -5.56 7.80
N ILE A 72 -9.57 -6.52 6.93
CA ILE A 72 -10.93 -6.87 6.51
C ILE A 72 -11.29 -8.25 7.04
N GLU A 73 -12.56 -8.45 7.32
CA GLU A 73 -13.08 -9.77 7.70
C GLU A 73 -13.37 -10.60 6.43
N THR A 74 -12.96 -11.87 6.47
CA THR A 74 -13.07 -12.83 5.37
C THR A 74 -13.54 -14.18 5.92
N GLU A 75 -13.76 -15.16 5.04
CA GLU A 75 -14.22 -16.50 5.40
C GLU A 75 -13.18 -17.27 6.23
N ARG A 76 -11.94 -16.76 6.28
CA ARG A 76 -10.81 -17.30 7.05
C ARG A 76 -10.43 -16.45 8.26
N GLY A 77 -11.25 -15.46 8.62
CA GLY A 77 -10.98 -14.50 9.68
C GLY A 77 -10.43 -13.17 9.15
N LEU A 78 -9.88 -12.36 10.07
CA LEU A 78 -9.29 -11.06 9.73
C LEU A 78 -8.08 -11.24 8.81
N ALA A 79 -7.99 -10.39 7.80
CA ALA A 79 -6.94 -10.47 6.78
C ALA A 79 -6.46 -9.09 6.34
N PHE A 80 -5.17 -9.02 5.97
CA PHE A 80 -4.69 -7.97 5.10
C PHE A 80 -4.86 -8.37 3.63
N VAL A 81 -5.42 -7.46 2.83
CA VAL A 81 -5.38 -7.60 1.36
C VAL A 81 -4.06 -7.04 0.83
N GLY A 82 -3.38 -7.82 -0.01
CA GLY A 82 -2.09 -7.45 -0.60
C GLY A 82 -1.87 -8.10 -1.97
N LEU A 83 -0.80 -7.70 -2.66
CA LEU A 83 -0.34 -8.46 -3.83
C LEU A 83 0.01 -9.87 -3.40
N ARG A 84 -0.41 -10.88 -4.18
CA ARG A 84 -0.04 -12.27 -3.93
C ARG A 84 1.48 -12.45 -4.03
N LYS A 85 2.03 -13.31 -3.17
CA LYS A 85 3.40 -13.79 -3.27
C LYS A 85 3.41 -15.22 -3.81
N ARG A 86 4.47 -15.58 -4.54
CA ARG A 86 4.75 -16.95 -4.95
C ARG A 86 5.27 -17.76 -3.76
N SER A 87 5.40 -19.07 -3.95
CA SER A 87 5.93 -19.97 -2.92
C SER A 87 7.36 -19.63 -2.49
N ASP A 88 8.15 -19.03 -3.38
CA ASP A 88 9.51 -18.54 -3.10
C ASP A 88 9.52 -17.14 -2.45
N GLY A 89 8.36 -16.61 -2.05
CA GLY A 89 8.22 -15.30 -1.44
C GLY A 89 8.38 -14.11 -2.40
N THR A 90 8.61 -14.31 -3.69
CA THR A 90 8.62 -13.20 -4.66
C THR A 90 7.22 -12.69 -4.95
N CYS A 91 7.08 -11.40 -5.23
CA CYS A 91 5.81 -10.82 -5.68
C CYS A 91 5.33 -11.49 -6.97
N TYR A 92 4.03 -11.76 -7.07
CA TYR A 92 3.40 -12.40 -8.23
C TYR A 92 3.71 -11.69 -9.56
N PHE A 93 3.87 -10.36 -9.53
CA PHE A 93 4.17 -9.55 -10.71
C PHE A 93 5.66 -9.35 -11.00
N TYR A 94 6.55 -9.97 -10.23
CA TYR A 94 7.98 -9.92 -10.50
C TYR A 94 8.34 -10.95 -11.56
N ASP A 95 8.88 -10.49 -12.69
CA ASP A 95 9.50 -11.34 -13.70
C ASP A 95 10.95 -11.60 -13.28
N GLN A 96 11.25 -12.83 -12.87
CA GLN A 96 12.58 -13.22 -12.40
C GLN A 96 13.61 -13.30 -13.53
N LYS A 97 13.16 -13.60 -14.76
CA LYS A 97 14.03 -13.73 -15.93
C LYS A 97 14.49 -12.35 -16.38
N GLU A 98 13.55 -11.46 -16.62
CA GLU A 98 13.81 -10.09 -17.07
C GLU A 98 14.10 -9.12 -15.90
N LYS A 99 14.03 -9.62 -14.67
CA LYS A 99 14.24 -8.87 -13.41
C LYS A 99 13.43 -7.58 -13.32
N LYS A 100 12.18 -7.60 -13.79
CA LYS A 100 11.31 -6.41 -13.89
C LYS A 100 9.93 -6.63 -13.28
N CYS A 101 9.25 -5.54 -12.95
CA CYS A 101 7.85 -5.59 -12.53
C CYS A 101 6.94 -5.54 -13.77
N LEU A 102 6.05 -6.53 -13.90
CA LEU A 102 5.10 -6.62 -15.01
C LEU A 102 4.01 -5.55 -14.99
N ILE A 103 3.71 -4.99 -13.81
CA ILE A 103 2.71 -3.93 -13.63
C ILE A 103 3.32 -2.59 -13.22
N TYR A 104 4.53 -2.26 -13.72
CA TYR A 104 5.28 -1.09 -13.21
C TYR A 104 4.47 0.23 -13.25
N ASN A 105 3.64 0.45 -14.27
CA ASN A 105 2.81 1.65 -14.38
C ASN A 105 1.56 1.57 -13.48
N ALA A 106 1.03 0.37 -13.27
CA ALA A 106 -0.14 0.09 -12.44
C ALA A 106 0.17 -0.30 -10.98
N ARG A 107 1.43 -0.16 -10.53
CA ARG A 107 1.91 -0.50 -9.18
C ARG A 107 0.95 -0.05 -8.06
N PRO A 108 0.93 -0.68 -6.89
CA PRO A 108 0.21 -0.13 -5.73
C PRO A 108 0.85 1.14 -5.17
N ASN A 109 0.13 1.87 -4.32
CA ASN A 109 0.63 3.08 -3.67
C ASN A 109 1.93 2.84 -2.91
N PHE A 110 2.02 1.80 -2.08
CA PHE A 110 3.25 1.47 -1.35
C PHE A 110 4.44 1.19 -2.27
N CYS A 111 4.21 0.62 -3.46
CA CYS A 111 5.27 0.42 -4.44
C CYS A 111 5.66 1.72 -5.17
N ARG A 112 4.77 2.72 -5.27
CA ARG A 112 5.08 4.04 -5.82
C ARG A 112 5.79 4.94 -4.82
N THR A 113 5.42 4.87 -3.55
CA THR A 113 5.99 5.68 -2.47
C THR A 113 7.34 5.15 -2.02
N PHE A 114 7.62 3.85 -2.18
CA PHE A 114 8.91 3.26 -1.83
C PHE A 114 10.08 3.96 -2.56
N PRO A 115 11.16 4.36 -1.85
CA PRO A 115 11.55 3.95 -0.50
C PRO A 115 11.13 4.92 0.62
N PHE A 116 10.20 5.83 0.36
CA PHE A 116 9.76 6.85 1.29
C PHE A 116 8.49 6.47 2.04
N SER A 117 8.40 6.92 3.29
CA SER A 117 7.17 7.00 4.08
C SER A 117 6.76 8.46 4.23
N PHE A 118 5.45 8.70 4.28
CA PHE A 118 4.87 10.02 4.43
C PHE A 118 4.06 10.09 5.72
N GLU A 119 4.25 11.15 6.50
CA GLU A 119 3.56 11.37 7.77
C GLU A 119 2.97 12.77 7.79
N VAL A 120 1.71 12.90 8.21
CA VAL A 120 1.10 14.21 8.44
C VAL A 120 1.45 14.66 9.85
N LYS A 121 1.96 15.88 9.98
CA LYS A 121 2.17 16.54 11.26
C LYS A 121 1.39 17.84 11.28
N ASP A 122 0.54 18.00 12.28
CA ASP A 122 -0.06 19.31 12.55
C ASP A 122 1.00 20.20 13.21
N VAL A 123 1.23 21.34 12.58
CA VAL A 123 2.14 22.37 13.09
C VAL A 123 1.29 23.56 13.48
N GLU A 124 1.46 24.01 14.73
CA GLU A 124 0.85 25.24 15.20
C GLU A 124 1.59 26.40 14.56
N LYS A 125 0.88 27.15 13.71
CA LYS A 125 1.43 28.32 13.03
C LYS A 125 1.28 29.56 13.90
N ASP A 126 0.11 29.70 14.53
CA ASP A 126 -0.26 30.71 15.53
C ASP A 126 -1.35 30.13 16.47
N GLN A 127 -1.75 30.86 17.54
CA GLN A 127 -2.71 30.41 18.57
C GLN A 127 -4.07 29.90 18.03
N GLU A 128 -4.44 30.26 16.80
CA GLU A 128 -5.72 29.91 16.16
C GLU A 128 -5.57 29.16 14.82
N ARG A 129 -4.35 28.93 14.32
CA ARG A 129 -4.12 28.31 13.00
C ARG A 129 -3.19 27.11 13.09
N LYS A 130 -3.74 25.94 12.76
CA LYS A 130 -2.99 24.69 12.56
C LYS A 130 -2.77 24.48 11.07
N GLU A 131 -1.53 24.22 10.67
CA GLU A 131 -1.15 23.85 9.31
C GLU A 131 -0.66 22.40 9.32
N SER A 132 -1.29 21.52 8.55
CA SER A 132 -0.85 20.13 8.42
C SER A 132 0.25 20.03 7.37
N LEU A 133 1.46 19.67 7.81
CA LEU A 133 2.62 19.44 6.95
C LEU A 133 2.82 17.95 6.69
N VAL A 134 3.06 17.60 5.43
CA VAL A 134 3.45 16.23 5.06
C VAL A 134 4.97 16.13 5.11
N MET A 135 5.46 15.31 6.03
CA MET A 135 6.86 14.97 6.21
C MET A 135 7.21 13.71 5.41
N MET A 136 8.42 13.65 4.87
CA MET A 136 8.93 12.55 4.06
C MET A 136 10.26 12.04 4.61
N LYS A 137 10.38 10.72 4.80
CA LYS A 137 11.62 10.08 5.24
C LYS A 137 11.82 8.74 4.55
N TYR A 138 13.05 8.24 4.51
CA TYR A 138 13.28 6.85 4.10
C TYR A 138 12.64 5.88 5.09
N THR A 139 11.97 4.87 4.53
CA THR A 139 11.57 3.66 5.25
C THR A 139 12.80 2.89 5.75
N GLU A 140 12.63 2.09 6.80
CA GLU A 140 13.69 1.22 7.33
C GLU A 140 14.17 0.22 6.27
N LYS A 141 13.23 -0.49 5.62
CA LYS A 141 13.51 -1.40 4.51
C LYS A 141 14.20 -0.71 3.33
N GLY A 142 13.79 0.51 3.01
CA GLY A 142 14.46 1.37 2.05
C GLY A 142 15.95 1.51 2.35
N ARG A 143 16.29 1.92 3.57
CA ARG A 143 17.70 2.04 4.01
C ARG A 143 18.43 0.71 4.01
N GLN A 144 17.75 -0.38 4.36
CA GLN A 144 18.35 -1.70 4.47
C GLN A 144 18.80 -2.26 3.11
N TYR A 145 17.96 -2.15 2.08
CA TYR A 145 18.23 -2.88 0.83
C TYR A 145 18.07 -2.07 -0.46
N CYS A 146 17.57 -0.83 -0.45
CA CYS A 146 17.31 -0.12 -1.71
C CYS A 146 18.61 0.49 -2.27
N PRO A 147 19.16 0.00 -3.41
CA PRO A 147 20.39 0.54 -3.99
C PRO A 147 20.16 1.90 -4.66
N GLY A 148 18.90 2.31 -4.80
CA GLY A 148 18.54 3.63 -5.29
C GLY A 148 18.79 4.74 -4.27
N ILE A 149 19.01 4.41 -2.99
CA ILE A 149 19.35 5.39 -1.94
C ILE A 149 20.87 5.52 -1.87
N GLY A 150 21.39 6.75 -1.90
CA GLY A 150 22.81 7.00 -1.71
C GLY A 150 23.28 8.33 -2.28
N LYS A 151 24.52 8.70 -1.98
CA LYS A 151 25.13 9.95 -2.47
C LYS A 151 25.31 9.98 -3.99
N ASP A 152 25.49 8.80 -4.60
CA ASP A 152 25.69 8.62 -6.04
C ASP A 152 24.39 8.79 -6.86
N ASN A 153 23.25 8.94 -6.18
CA ASN A 153 21.96 9.14 -6.81
C ASN A 153 21.56 10.64 -6.81
N PRO A 154 20.73 11.07 -7.77
CA PRO A 154 20.29 12.45 -7.85
C PRO A 154 19.47 12.85 -6.63
N LEU A 155 19.49 14.15 -6.32
CA LEU A 155 18.52 14.74 -5.41
C LEU A 155 17.11 14.48 -5.94
N ILE A 156 16.20 14.14 -5.04
CA ILE A 156 14.82 13.91 -5.45
C ILE A 156 14.13 15.22 -5.82
N ASN A 157 13.16 15.14 -6.74
CA ASN A 157 12.19 16.22 -6.89
C ASN A 157 11.20 16.18 -5.71
N LYS A 158 11.46 16.99 -4.68
CA LYS A 158 10.64 17.04 -3.47
C LYS A 158 9.16 17.30 -3.76
N LYS A 159 8.84 18.21 -4.69
CA LYS A 159 7.45 18.55 -5.03
C LYS A 159 6.70 17.32 -5.55
N ASN A 160 7.29 16.61 -6.51
CA ASN A 160 6.67 15.42 -7.09
C ASN A 160 6.46 14.32 -6.04
N TRP A 161 7.44 14.08 -5.17
CA TRP A 161 7.29 13.06 -4.13
C TRP A 161 6.25 13.44 -3.07
N LEU A 162 6.18 14.71 -2.68
CA LEU A 162 5.12 15.17 -1.76
C LEU A 162 3.73 15.06 -2.39
N GLU A 163 3.59 15.26 -3.70
CA GLU A 163 2.33 15.04 -4.41
C GLU A 163 1.91 13.56 -4.39
N VAL A 164 2.84 12.66 -4.70
CA VAL A 164 2.61 11.20 -4.60
C VAL A 164 2.25 10.80 -3.16
N GLY A 165 2.94 11.37 -2.17
CA GLY A 165 2.68 11.14 -0.75
C GLY A 165 1.30 11.61 -0.32
N LYS A 166 0.90 12.83 -0.68
CA LYS A 166 -0.44 13.38 -0.39
C LYS A 166 -1.54 12.52 -0.98
N LYS A 167 -1.43 12.17 -2.27
CA LYS A 167 -2.40 11.29 -2.93
C LYS A 167 -2.48 9.93 -2.24
N THR A 168 -1.35 9.38 -1.79
CA THR A 168 -1.33 8.11 -1.05
C THR A 168 -2.04 8.24 0.30
N ILE A 169 -1.82 9.32 1.05
CA ILE A 169 -2.48 9.56 2.34
C ILE A 169 -4.00 9.73 2.14
N GLU A 170 -4.43 10.51 1.15
CA GLU A 170 -5.84 10.68 0.80
C GLU A 170 -6.50 9.33 0.47
N ASP A 171 -5.82 8.50 -0.31
CA ASP A 171 -6.29 7.17 -0.69
C ASP A 171 -6.39 6.22 0.52
N LEU A 172 -5.41 6.25 1.43
CA LEU A 172 -5.45 5.48 2.68
C LEU A 172 -6.61 5.93 3.59
N ASN A 173 -6.88 7.22 3.68
CA ASN A 173 -8.01 7.75 4.44
C ASN A 173 -9.35 7.28 3.86
N LYS A 174 -9.53 7.33 2.54
CA LYS A 174 -10.74 6.79 1.88
C LYS A 174 -10.85 5.28 2.08
N ASN A 175 -9.72 4.57 1.96
CA ASN A 175 -9.65 3.13 2.14
C ASN A 175 -10.13 2.70 3.53
N TYR A 176 -9.76 3.44 4.57
CA TYR A 176 -10.22 3.18 5.94
C TYR A 176 -11.75 3.10 6.03
N PHE A 177 -12.46 4.07 5.45
CA PHE A 177 -13.93 4.09 5.49
C PHE A 177 -14.56 2.97 4.67
N ILE A 178 -13.97 2.61 3.52
CA ILE A 178 -14.47 1.51 2.68
C ILE A 178 -14.31 0.17 3.41
N PHE A 179 -13.16 -0.09 4.02
CA PHE A 179 -12.90 -1.33 4.74
C PHE A 179 -13.72 -1.40 6.04
N LYS A 180 -13.88 -0.28 6.73
CA LYS A 180 -14.78 -0.17 7.88
C LYS A 180 -16.22 -0.53 7.49
N LYS A 181 -16.73 0.04 6.40
CA LYS A 181 -18.07 -0.26 5.88
C LYS A 181 -18.24 -1.74 5.53
N TRP A 182 -17.22 -2.36 4.93
CA TRP A 182 -17.22 -3.80 4.67
C TRP A 182 -17.40 -4.62 5.95
N ASN A 183 -16.57 -4.36 6.97
CA ASN A 183 -16.63 -5.08 8.24
C ASN A 183 -17.95 -4.80 8.99
N GLU A 184 -18.50 -3.59 8.91
CA GLU A 184 -19.80 -3.26 9.50
C GLU A 184 -20.96 -4.05 8.85
N LYS A 185 -20.93 -4.21 7.52
CA LYS A 185 -21.93 -5.03 6.81
C LYS A 185 -21.92 -6.48 7.25
N ILE A 186 -20.73 -7.06 7.45
CA ILE A 186 -20.60 -8.44 7.97
C ILE A 186 -21.17 -8.52 9.38
N LYS A 187 -20.78 -7.59 10.26
CA LYS A 187 -21.27 -7.53 11.64
C LYS A 187 -22.80 -7.43 11.72
N ASN A 188 -23.42 -6.73 10.77
CA ASN A 188 -24.87 -6.57 10.69
C ASN A 188 -25.58 -7.76 9.99
N GLY A 189 -24.85 -8.76 9.48
CA GLY A 189 -25.40 -9.88 8.74
C GLY A 189 -25.90 -9.53 7.33
N GLU A 190 -25.46 -8.40 6.77
CA GLU A 190 -25.88 -7.91 5.45
C GLU A 190 -25.13 -8.59 4.29
N VAL A 191 -23.94 -9.14 4.57
CA VAL A 191 -23.11 -9.80 3.57
C VAL A 191 -22.30 -10.93 4.20
N GLU A 192 -22.16 -12.03 3.48
CA GLU A 192 -21.28 -13.14 3.87
C GLU A 192 -19.80 -12.69 3.83
N PRO A 193 -19.02 -12.95 4.90
CA PRO A 193 -17.61 -12.58 4.97
C PRO A 193 -16.82 -13.46 4.00
N SER A 194 -16.63 -13.02 2.75
CA SER A 194 -15.76 -13.70 1.82
C SER A 194 -14.85 -12.74 1.05
N ALA A 195 -13.62 -13.17 0.80
CA ALA A 195 -12.66 -12.48 -0.05
C ALA A 195 -13.28 -12.13 -1.42
N LYS A 196 -14.04 -13.05 -2.02
CA LYS A 196 -14.71 -12.82 -3.30
C LYS A 196 -15.82 -11.76 -3.22
N ASN A 197 -16.64 -11.77 -2.17
CA ASN A 197 -17.67 -10.75 -1.95
C ASN A 197 -17.06 -9.38 -1.65
N PHE A 198 -15.97 -9.33 -0.88
CA PHE A 198 -15.21 -8.12 -0.64
C PHE A 198 -14.75 -7.52 -1.97
N LEU A 199 -14.09 -8.32 -2.83
CA LEU A 199 -13.64 -7.86 -4.13
C LEU A 199 -14.80 -7.41 -5.01
N ARG A 200 -15.91 -8.15 -5.03
CA ARG A 200 -17.12 -7.74 -5.76
C ARG A 200 -17.60 -6.35 -5.30
N MET A 201 -17.68 -6.11 -3.99
CA MET A 201 -18.04 -4.81 -3.44
C MET A 201 -17.08 -3.71 -3.92
N ILE A 202 -15.76 -3.96 -3.91
CA ILE A 202 -14.76 -3.00 -4.40
C ILE A 202 -14.96 -2.71 -5.88
N LEU A 203 -15.18 -3.73 -6.72
CA LEU A 203 -15.36 -3.56 -8.17
C LEU A 203 -16.66 -2.84 -8.55
N GLU A 204 -17.64 -2.81 -7.65
CA GLU A 204 -18.91 -2.08 -7.82
C GLU A 204 -18.85 -0.62 -7.34
N LEU A 205 -17.75 -0.20 -6.71
CA LEU A 205 -17.54 1.21 -6.35
C LEU A 205 -17.41 2.03 -7.63
N LYS A 206 -18.40 2.89 -7.89
CA LYS A 206 -18.31 3.89 -8.95
C LYS A 206 -17.29 4.96 -8.54
N GLU A 207 -16.44 5.37 -9.49
CA GLU A 207 -15.56 6.55 -9.32
C GLU A 207 -16.37 7.83 -9.06
#